data_AF-A0A9Q7UL71-F1
#
_entry.id   AF-A0A9Q7UL71-F1
#
_cell.length_a   1.000
_cell.length_b   1.000
_cell.length_c   1.000
_cell.angle_alpha   90.00
_cell.angle_beta   90.00
_cell.angle_gamma   90.00
#
_symmetry.space_group_name_H-M   'P 1'
#
loop_
_entity.id
_entity.type
_entity.pdbx_description
1 polymer ?
#
loop_
_entity_poly.entity_id
_entity_poly.type
_entity_poly.pdbx_seq_one_letter_code
_entity_poly.pdbx_strand_id
1 'polypeptide(L)'
;MSTAAPCSPEQPPAKRMRSRPPTQPDTTRINGAAPSSTSAPSCVQDKQQRKADARRTRQKRKDYAKQLTKTGREPIELDIEGLLSIRKVTDILSEGLEYSNRFERGTRLTLQIKRLDAHGDGLAIAPERDWVIAIPHTLPGEKVVAEITSNERLYSKAKLIEVLEKSDVRKDELVRCKYFGDCGGCQYQMIDYERQLEIKRGVVERAFARFSGLDPSLVPQVLPTIASPNQYNYRTKLTPHFELPYELRRGRRSGIRNNANREVVEGAEKTQYSVPIGFDCIGTKRVMDIEECPIATKTINRALPEAKQKVRDGIESFKNGATILLRDSLRTYESFAEDQAVTQPPGGEVEKELDTEVVTDHKATVKERVLTTKFESPAGTFFQNNRGILPNLLDYVRDAIVSSSTPDSAEERYLVDAYCGSGLFSLCLASLFGEVSGVEISSESIKYATKNAELNSITNAKFLAGNAEDIFAKIQYPADKTTVIIDPPRRGCDEEFIRQLVKLGPKHVVYVSCNVHTQARDVGQLIGMEAKYKIKSVRGADLFPQTHHVEGVAVLEREEA
;
A
#
# COMPACT_ATOMS: atom_id res chain seq x y z
N MET A 1 -62.02 9.77 -6.87
CA MET A 1 -62.23 10.43 -8.18
C MET A 1 -60.97 10.16 -9.00
N SER A 2 -60.79 9.01 -9.66
CA SER A 2 -61.48 8.37 -10.79
C SER A 2 -61.38 9.16 -12.11
N THR A 3 -60.59 8.64 -13.06
CA THR A 3 -60.86 8.38 -14.50
C THR A 3 -59.51 8.02 -15.17
N ALA A 4 -59.15 6.76 -15.47
CA ALA A 4 -59.68 5.79 -16.45
C ALA A 4 -59.26 6.08 -17.92
N ALA A 5 -58.62 5.07 -18.53
CA ALA A 5 -58.01 4.99 -19.87
C ALA A 5 -59.02 4.92 -21.04
N PRO A 6 -58.56 4.71 -22.29
CA PRO A 6 -58.69 3.34 -22.82
C PRO A 6 -57.53 2.83 -23.70
N CYS A 7 -57.61 1.53 -23.98
CA CYS A 7 -56.61 0.63 -24.57
C CYS A 7 -57.14 0.00 -25.88
N SER A 8 -56.23 -0.65 -26.64
CA SER A 8 -56.42 -1.77 -27.60
C SER A 8 -56.62 -1.45 -29.09
N PRO A 9 -56.37 -2.40 -30.06
CA PRO A 9 -55.97 -3.82 -29.91
C PRO A 9 -54.82 -4.35 -30.83
N GLU A 10 -54.18 -5.44 -30.40
CA GLU A 10 -53.48 -6.43 -31.24
C GLU A 10 -54.47 -7.43 -31.87
N GLN A 11 -54.16 -8.01 -33.05
CA GLN A 11 -54.54 -9.39 -33.47
C GLN A 11 -53.85 -9.82 -34.81
N PRO A 12 -53.81 -11.11 -35.23
CA PRO A 12 -52.56 -11.89 -35.29
C PRO A 12 -52.33 -12.61 -36.67
N PRO A 13 -51.63 -13.77 -36.85
CA PRO A 13 -50.65 -13.96 -37.94
C PRO A 13 -51.11 -14.86 -39.10
N ALA A 14 -50.53 -14.69 -40.30
CA ALA A 14 -50.78 -15.53 -41.48
C ALA A 14 -49.56 -16.39 -41.90
N LYS A 15 -49.84 -17.66 -42.23
CA LYS A 15 -48.91 -18.74 -42.60
C LYS A 15 -48.56 -18.75 -44.11
N ARG A 16 -47.32 -19.21 -44.40
CA ARG A 16 -46.81 -19.98 -45.57
C ARG A 16 -47.12 -19.49 -46.99
N MET A 17 -46.08 -19.40 -47.83
CA MET A 17 -45.76 -20.42 -48.85
C MET A 17 -44.42 -20.12 -49.55
N ARG A 18 -43.68 -21.19 -49.88
CA ARG A 18 -42.44 -21.20 -50.66
C ARG A 18 -42.77 -21.17 -52.16
N SER A 19 -42.02 -20.43 -52.96
CA SER A 19 -41.89 -20.66 -54.41
C SER A 19 -40.45 -20.44 -54.87
N ARG A 20 -39.97 -21.40 -55.69
CA ARG A 20 -38.67 -21.44 -56.35
C ARG A 20 -38.56 -20.40 -57.47
N PRO A 21 -37.37 -19.89 -57.80
CA PRO A 21 -37.13 -19.20 -59.06
C PRO A 21 -36.80 -20.18 -60.20
N PRO A 22 -37.08 -19.84 -61.48
CA PRO A 22 -36.75 -20.67 -62.64
C PRO A 22 -35.32 -20.41 -63.16
N THR A 23 -34.88 -21.36 -63.96
CA THR A 23 -33.55 -21.63 -64.53
C THR A 23 -33.10 -20.71 -65.68
N GLN A 24 -31.77 -20.64 -65.89
CA GLN A 24 -30.97 -19.86 -66.86
C GLN A 24 -31.21 -20.19 -68.36
N PRO A 25 -30.52 -19.50 -69.31
CA PRO A 25 -29.25 -20.06 -69.80
C PRO A 25 -28.10 -19.06 -70.13
N ASP A 26 -26.89 -19.49 -69.77
CA ASP A 26 -25.65 -19.61 -70.59
C ASP A 26 -24.97 -18.37 -71.22
N THR A 27 -23.71 -18.12 -70.84
CA THR A 27 -22.53 -18.42 -71.69
C THR A 27 -21.20 -17.92 -71.09
N THR A 28 -20.13 -18.60 -71.52
CA THR A 28 -18.68 -18.32 -71.42
C THR A 28 -17.89 -18.83 -70.19
N ARG A 29 -17.26 -19.99 -70.46
CA ARG A 29 -16.17 -20.66 -69.73
C ARG A 29 -14.89 -19.81 -69.72
N ILE A 30 -14.24 -19.71 -68.55
CA ILE A 30 -12.78 -19.69 -68.44
C ILE A 30 -12.38 -20.66 -67.32
N ASN A 31 -11.45 -21.56 -67.65
CA ASN A 31 -10.93 -22.63 -66.81
C ASN A 31 -10.09 -22.09 -65.63
N GLY A 32 -10.33 -22.60 -64.42
CA GLY A 32 -9.48 -22.38 -63.26
C GLY A 32 -9.87 -23.29 -62.09
N ALA A 33 -9.09 -24.35 -61.89
CA ALA A 33 -8.94 -25.25 -60.73
C ALA A 33 -10.04 -25.30 -59.64
N ALA A 34 -10.52 -26.52 -59.38
CA ALA A 34 -11.46 -26.88 -58.31
C ALA A 34 -10.98 -26.51 -56.89
N PRO A 35 -11.85 -25.99 -56.00
CA PRO A 35 -11.59 -25.99 -54.57
C PRO A 35 -12.05 -27.32 -53.97
N SER A 36 -11.10 -28.10 -53.46
CA SER A 36 -11.38 -29.24 -52.60
C SER A 36 -11.99 -28.77 -51.27
N SER A 37 -13.19 -29.23 -50.98
CA SER A 37 -13.83 -29.11 -49.67
C SER A 37 -13.10 -29.91 -48.59
N THR A 38 -13.26 -29.47 -47.34
CA THR A 38 -12.90 -30.11 -46.04
C THR A 38 -11.43 -29.96 -45.64
N SER A 39 -11.09 -29.37 -44.48
CA SER A 39 -11.60 -29.64 -43.14
C SER A 39 -11.37 -28.43 -42.21
N ALA A 40 -12.27 -28.25 -41.24
CA ALA A 40 -12.19 -27.23 -40.20
C ALA A 40 -11.26 -27.65 -39.05
N PRO A 41 -10.20 -26.88 -38.70
CA PRO A 41 -9.44 -27.11 -37.47
C PRO A 41 -9.73 -26.09 -36.35
N SER A 42 -10.49 -25.01 -36.59
CA SER A 42 -10.60 -23.90 -35.62
C SER A 42 -11.56 -24.16 -34.44
N CYS A 43 -12.56 -25.04 -34.59
CA CYS A 43 -13.65 -25.19 -33.61
C CYS A 43 -13.24 -25.96 -32.33
N VAL A 44 -12.22 -26.83 -32.39
CA VAL A 44 -11.78 -27.64 -31.23
C VAL A 44 -10.82 -26.87 -30.33
N GLN A 45 -9.87 -26.13 -30.92
CA GLN A 45 -8.95 -25.27 -30.18
C GLN A 45 -9.70 -24.13 -29.46
N ASP A 46 -10.68 -23.50 -30.12
CA ASP A 46 -11.55 -22.48 -29.51
C ASP A 46 -12.38 -23.05 -28.36
N LYS A 47 -12.94 -24.26 -28.49
CA LYS A 47 -13.66 -24.93 -27.39
C LYS A 47 -12.77 -25.27 -26.19
N GLN A 48 -11.52 -25.69 -26.43
CA GLN A 48 -10.57 -25.99 -25.34
C GLN A 48 -10.12 -24.71 -24.63
N GLN A 49 -9.87 -23.64 -25.38
CA GLN A 49 -9.49 -22.34 -24.84
C GLN A 49 -10.62 -21.71 -24.02
N ARG A 50 -11.87 -21.73 -24.51
CA ARG A 50 -13.06 -21.30 -23.75
C ARG A 50 -13.24 -22.07 -22.45
N LYS A 51 -13.00 -23.39 -22.45
CA LYS A 51 -13.05 -24.21 -21.23
C LYS A 51 -11.95 -23.83 -20.23
N ALA A 52 -10.73 -23.57 -20.72
CA ALA A 52 -9.62 -23.13 -19.89
C ALA A 52 -9.89 -21.74 -19.28
N ASP A 53 -10.41 -20.80 -20.06
CA ASP A 53 -10.76 -19.45 -19.61
C ASP A 53 -11.91 -19.46 -18.60
N ALA A 54 -12.93 -20.31 -18.81
CA ALA A 54 -14.01 -20.51 -17.85
C ALA A 54 -13.48 -21.08 -16.52
N ARG A 55 -12.56 -22.05 -16.57
CA ARG A 55 -11.91 -22.62 -15.38
C ARG A 55 -11.08 -21.56 -14.64
N ARG A 56 -10.31 -20.75 -15.37
CA ARG A 56 -9.51 -19.65 -14.81
C ARG A 56 -10.39 -18.60 -14.14
N THR A 57 -11.47 -18.20 -14.79
CA THR A 57 -12.44 -17.24 -14.25
C THR A 57 -13.10 -17.77 -12.98
N ARG A 58 -13.51 -19.04 -12.96
CA ARG A 58 -14.04 -19.69 -11.76
C ARG A 58 -13.04 -19.69 -10.60
N GLN A 59 -11.76 -19.93 -10.88
CA GLN A 59 -10.72 -19.86 -9.85
C GLN A 59 -10.55 -18.42 -9.33
N LYS A 60 -10.46 -17.43 -10.24
CA LYS A 60 -10.38 -16.01 -9.84
C LYS A 60 -11.56 -15.57 -8.96
N ARG A 61 -12.79 -16.01 -9.27
CA ARG A 61 -13.97 -15.77 -8.41
C ARG A 61 -13.83 -16.37 -7.02
N LYS A 62 -13.29 -17.59 -6.90
CA LYS A 62 -13.01 -18.22 -5.60
C LYS A 62 -11.94 -17.46 -4.83
N ASP A 63 -10.89 -17.01 -5.51
CA ASP A 63 -9.80 -16.26 -4.89
C ASP A 63 -10.30 -14.89 -4.39
N TYR A 64 -11.14 -14.21 -5.19
CA TYR A 64 -11.82 -12.98 -4.78
C TYR A 64 -12.75 -13.19 -3.58
N ALA A 65 -13.55 -14.26 -3.55
CA ALA A 65 -14.40 -14.56 -2.41
C ALA A 65 -13.59 -14.75 -1.11
N LYS A 66 -12.43 -15.42 -1.19
CA LYS A 66 -11.51 -15.55 -0.05
C LYS A 66 -10.91 -14.21 0.39
N GLN A 67 -10.52 -13.37 -0.56
CA GLN A 67 -10.02 -12.02 -0.28
C GLN A 67 -11.09 -11.19 0.42
N LEU A 68 -12.33 -11.19 -0.09
CA LEU A 68 -13.45 -10.47 0.49
C LEU A 68 -13.67 -10.86 1.96
N THR A 69 -13.58 -12.15 2.29
CA THR A 69 -13.68 -12.61 3.70
C THR A 69 -12.49 -12.23 4.56
N LYS A 70 -11.30 -12.01 3.98
CA LYS A 70 -10.05 -11.80 4.74
C LYS A 70 -9.72 -10.32 4.93
N THR A 71 -9.87 -9.52 3.88
CA THR A 71 -9.44 -8.12 3.83
C THR A 71 -10.56 -7.18 3.41
N GLY A 72 -11.72 -7.69 3.00
CA GLY A 72 -12.81 -6.89 2.48
C GLY A 72 -12.60 -6.50 1.02
N ARG A 73 -13.32 -5.45 0.60
CA ARG A 73 -13.23 -4.89 -0.76
C ARG A 73 -11.99 -4.01 -0.90
N GLU A 74 -11.41 -3.99 -2.09
CA GLU A 74 -10.29 -3.09 -2.39
C GLU A 74 -10.78 -1.65 -2.63
N PRO A 75 -9.99 -0.63 -2.28
CA PRO A 75 -10.34 0.78 -2.52
C PRO A 75 -10.70 1.08 -3.97
N ILE A 76 -9.97 0.47 -4.92
CA ILE A 76 -10.20 0.67 -6.35
C ILE A 76 -11.59 0.20 -6.80
N GLU A 77 -12.21 -0.78 -6.14
CA GLU A 77 -13.56 -1.23 -6.51
C GLU A 77 -14.61 -0.17 -6.22
N LEU A 78 -14.51 0.48 -5.07
CA LEU A 78 -15.36 1.63 -4.73
C LEU A 78 -15.03 2.82 -5.64
N ASP A 79 -13.77 2.89 -6.11
CA ASP A 79 -13.41 3.91 -7.05
C ASP A 79 -14.05 3.72 -8.43
N ILE A 80 -14.12 2.48 -8.89
CA ILE A 80 -14.80 2.09 -10.13
C ILE A 80 -16.29 2.38 -10.03
N GLU A 81 -16.94 2.05 -8.91
CA GLU A 81 -18.35 2.38 -8.67
C GLU A 81 -18.62 3.88 -8.73
N GLY A 82 -17.71 4.69 -8.17
CA GLY A 82 -17.82 6.16 -8.25
C GLY A 82 -17.65 6.72 -9.67
N LEU A 83 -16.93 6.02 -10.56
CA LEU A 83 -16.70 6.46 -11.94
C LEU A 83 -17.79 5.98 -12.91
N LEU A 84 -18.21 4.72 -12.79
CA LEU A 84 -19.17 4.08 -13.69
C LEU A 84 -20.61 4.15 -13.18
N SER A 85 -20.85 4.52 -11.91
CA SER A 85 -22.09 4.30 -11.15
C SER A 85 -22.32 2.83 -10.77
N ILE A 86 -23.01 2.62 -9.65
CA ILE A 86 -23.33 1.30 -9.09
C ILE A 86 -24.16 0.46 -10.08
N ARG A 87 -25.10 1.09 -10.81
CA ARG A 87 -25.93 0.39 -11.82
C ARG A 87 -25.07 -0.28 -12.88
N LYS A 88 -24.17 0.46 -13.51
CA LYS A 88 -23.32 -0.08 -14.58
C LYS A 88 -22.39 -1.19 -14.09
N VAL A 89 -21.83 -1.05 -12.88
CA VAL A 89 -21.02 -2.11 -12.27
C VAL A 89 -21.86 -3.36 -12.02
N THR A 90 -23.11 -3.19 -11.57
CA THR A 90 -24.05 -4.29 -11.36
C THR A 90 -24.39 -4.99 -12.68
N ASP A 91 -24.60 -4.23 -13.76
CA ASP A 91 -24.86 -4.77 -15.09
C ASP A 91 -23.68 -5.64 -15.57
N ILE A 92 -22.45 -5.14 -15.46
CA ILE A 92 -21.21 -5.89 -15.79
C ILE A 92 -21.12 -7.20 -14.99
N LEU A 93 -21.44 -7.16 -13.70
CA LEU A 93 -21.42 -8.33 -12.82
C LEU A 93 -22.51 -9.34 -13.20
N SER A 94 -23.72 -8.86 -13.52
CA SER A 94 -24.86 -9.69 -13.92
C SER A 94 -24.61 -10.43 -15.24
N GLU A 95 -23.89 -9.80 -16.16
CA GLU A 95 -23.45 -10.39 -17.43
C GLU A 95 -22.24 -11.33 -17.26
N GLY A 96 -21.64 -11.39 -16.08
CA GLY A 96 -20.46 -12.20 -15.80
C GLY A 96 -19.19 -11.71 -16.50
N LEU A 97 -19.12 -10.41 -16.79
CA LEU A 97 -18.04 -9.78 -17.57
C LEU A 97 -16.98 -9.13 -16.68
N GLU A 98 -16.99 -9.36 -15.38
CA GLU A 98 -16.09 -8.71 -14.42
C GLU A 98 -14.62 -9.13 -14.57
N TYR A 99 -14.35 -10.27 -15.23
CA TYR A 99 -12.99 -10.69 -15.60
C TYR A 99 -12.78 -10.75 -17.11
N SER A 100 -13.67 -10.11 -17.88
CA SER A 100 -13.56 -10.11 -19.32
C SER A 100 -12.27 -9.38 -19.75
N ASN A 101 -11.55 -9.95 -20.71
CA ASN A 101 -10.45 -9.26 -21.38
C ASN A 101 -11.06 -8.25 -22.36
N ARG A 102 -11.60 -7.14 -21.84
CA ARG A 102 -12.20 -6.08 -22.68
C ARG A 102 -11.18 -5.54 -23.68
N PHE A 103 -9.90 -5.57 -23.34
CA PHE A 103 -8.81 -5.12 -24.19
C PHE A 103 -7.70 -6.17 -24.27
N GLU A 104 -7.13 -6.31 -25.46
CA GLU A 104 -5.95 -7.14 -25.68
C GLU A 104 -4.71 -6.45 -25.12
N ARG A 105 -3.78 -7.23 -24.57
CA ARG A 105 -2.50 -6.71 -24.10
C ARG A 105 -1.74 -6.07 -25.28
N GLY A 106 -1.20 -4.87 -25.06
CA GLY A 106 -0.54 -4.09 -26.10
C GLY A 106 -1.47 -3.11 -26.83
N THR A 107 -2.79 -3.18 -26.59
CA THR A 107 -3.73 -2.17 -27.13
C THR A 107 -3.36 -0.79 -26.60
N ARG A 108 -3.23 0.20 -27.49
CA ARG A 108 -2.99 1.60 -27.13
C ARG A 108 -4.28 2.39 -27.21
N LEU A 109 -4.52 3.22 -26.20
CA LEU A 109 -5.72 4.04 -26.07
C LEU A 109 -5.32 5.47 -25.71
N THR A 110 -6.02 6.44 -26.28
CA THR A 110 -6.00 7.83 -25.82
C THR A 110 -7.07 8.01 -24.75
N LEU A 111 -6.68 8.44 -23.56
CA LEU A 111 -7.52 8.44 -22.37
C LEU A 111 -7.48 9.80 -21.68
N GLN A 112 -8.63 10.21 -21.15
CA GLN A 112 -8.75 11.36 -20.26
C GLN A 112 -8.75 10.89 -18.81
N ILE A 113 -7.76 11.30 -18.03
CA ILE A 113 -7.67 10.95 -16.62
C ILE A 113 -8.70 11.74 -15.83
N LYS A 114 -9.51 11.03 -15.04
CA LYS A 114 -10.62 11.62 -14.26
C LYS A 114 -10.23 11.89 -12.82
N ARG A 115 -9.48 10.98 -12.19
CA ARG A 115 -9.05 11.10 -10.79
C ARG A 115 -7.94 10.12 -10.45
N LEU A 116 -7.38 10.23 -9.24
CA LEU A 116 -6.47 9.24 -8.68
C LEU A 116 -7.23 8.20 -7.83
N ASP A 117 -6.72 6.98 -7.82
CA ASP A 117 -7.10 5.96 -6.84
C ASP A 117 -6.33 6.13 -5.51
N ALA A 118 -6.49 5.18 -4.59
CA ALA A 118 -5.77 5.19 -3.31
C ALA A 118 -4.26 4.87 -3.43
N HIS A 119 -3.82 4.31 -4.56
CA HIS A 119 -2.43 3.95 -4.85
C HIS A 119 -1.68 5.02 -5.64
N GLY A 120 -2.36 6.11 -6.00
CA GLY A 120 -1.79 7.19 -6.79
C GLY A 120 -1.79 6.94 -8.30
N ASP A 121 -2.50 5.90 -8.76
CA ASP A 121 -2.70 5.64 -10.18
C ASP A 121 -3.86 6.48 -10.72
N GLY A 122 -3.69 7.04 -11.91
CA GLY A 122 -4.75 7.76 -12.59
C GLY A 122 -5.80 6.79 -13.14
N LEU A 123 -7.08 7.12 -12.94
CA LEU A 123 -8.21 6.36 -13.42
C LEU A 123 -8.87 7.09 -14.58
N ALA A 124 -9.05 6.37 -15.69
CA ALA A 124 -9.79 6.80 -16.86
C ALA A 124 -10.94 5.84 -17.17
N ILE A 125 -11.98 6.37 -17.80
CA ILE A 125 -13.04 5.55 -18.40
C ILE A 125 -12.66 5.32 -19.87
N ALA A 126 -12.71 4.08 -20.31
CA ALA A 126 -12.40 3.73 -21.69
C ALA A 126 -13.39 4.39 -22.67
N PRO A 127 -12.95 4.81 -23.87
CA PRO A 127 -13.85 5.37 -24.88
C PRO A 127 -14.96 4.38 -25.23
N GLU A 128 -16.20 4.86 -25.24
CA GLU A 128 -17.40 4.11 -25.66
C GLU A 128 -17.62 2.77 -24.92
N ARG A 129 -17.01 2.61 -23.74
CA ARG A 129 -17.12 1.40 -22.93
C ARG A 129 -17.18 1.77 -21.46
N ASP A 130 -18.11 1.15 -20.74
CA ASP A 130 -18.22 1.27 -19.28
C ASP A 130 -17.14 0.42 -18.60
N TRP A 131 -15.88 0.81 -18.77
CA TRP A 131 -14.72 0.09 -18.26
C TRP A 131 -13.64 1.04 -17.78
N VAL A 132 -13.06 0.75 -16.62
CA VAL A 132 -12.02 1.60 -16.02
C VAL A 132 -10.63 1.11 -16.43
N ILE A 133 -9.72 2.05 -16.64
CA ILE A 133 -8.31 1.80 -16.90
C ILE A 133 -7.50 2.55 -15.85
N ALA A 134 -6.63 1.83 -15.13
CA ALA A 134 -5.68 2.38 -14.17
C ALA A 134 -4.31 2.55 -14.83
N ILE A 135 -3.79 3.78 -14.79
CA ILE A 135 -2.54 4.19 -15.42
C ILE A 135 -1.62 4.86 -14.38
N PRO A 136 -0.52 4.20 -13.97
CA PRO A 136 0.45 4.81 -13.07
C PRO A 136 1.05 6.10 -13.63
N HIS A 137 1.45 6.99 -12.72
CA HIS A 137 2.14 8.25 -13.04
C HIS A 137 1.37 9.20 -13.96
N THR A 138 0.04 9.19 -13.86
CA THR A 138 -0.84 10.13 -14.56
C THR A 138 -1.70 10.89 -13.57
N LEU A 139 -2.08 12.12 -13.91
CA LEU A 139 -2.77 13.03 -13.00
C LEU A 139 -4.17 13.41 -13.52
N PRO A 140 -5.12 13.77 -12.64
CA PRO A 140 -6.45 14.20 -13.05
C PRO A 140 -6.38 15.41 -14.00
N GLY A 141 -7.20 15.40 -15.05
CA GLY A 141 -7.19 16.44 -16.08
C GLY A 141 -6.22 16.18 -17.24
N GLU A 142 -5.30 15.22 -17.12
CA GLU A 142 -4.39 14.87 -18.21
C GLU A 142 -5.07 14.07 -19.32
N LYS A 143 -4.59 14.30 -20.53
CA LYS A 143 -4.89 13.44 -21.68
C LYS A 143 -3.63 12.67 -22.04
N VAL A 144 -3.73 11.35 -22.08
CA VAL A 144 -2.57 10.46 -22.19
C VAL A 144 -2.77 9.39 -23.24
N VAL A 145 -1.67 8.87 -23.78
CA VAL A 145 -1.64 7.60 -24.50
C VAL A 145 -1.14 6.53 -23.53
N ALA A 146 -1.91 5.46 -23.37
CA ALA A 146 -1.56 4.35 -22.49
C ALA A 146 -1.70 3.00 -23.21
N GLU A 147 -0.84 2.04 -22.86
CA GLU A 147 -0.82 0.70 -23.44
C GLU A 147 -1.25 -0.34 -22.40
N ILE A 148 -2.28 -1.14 -22.72
CA ILE A 148 -2.84 -2.15 -21.80
C ILE A 148 -1.79 -3.23 -21.49
N THR A 149 -1.55 -3.47 -20.20
CA THR A 149 -0.58 -4.45 -19.72
C THR A 149 -1.24 -5.71 -19.15
N SER A 150 -2.33 -5.56 -18.41
CA SER A 150 -3.11 -6.67 -17.84
C SER A 150 -4.58 -6.31 -17.61
N ASN A 151 -5.42 -7.33 -17.48
CA ASN A 151 -6.84 -7.19 -17.13
C ASN A 151 -7.10 -7.80 -15.76
N GLU A 152 -7.71 -7.01 -14.89
CA GLU A 152 -8.07 -7.35 -13.52
C GLU A 152 -9.60 -7.46 -13.38
N ARG A 153 -10.10 -7.63 -12.15
CA ARG A 153 -11.53 -7.63 -11.90
C ARG A 153 -12.09 -6.21 -12.06
N LEU A 154 -13.01 -5.98 -13.00
CA LEU A 154 -13.71 -4.71 -13.29
C LEU A 154 -12.86 -3.58 -13.89
N TYR A 155 -11.57 -3.77 -14.12
CA TYR A 155 -10.70 -2.77 -14.74
C TYR A 155 -9.50 -3.39 -15.46
N SER A 156 -8.80 -2.58 -16.25
CA SER A 156 -7.53 -2.93 -16.88
C SER A 156 -6.40 -2.07 -16.33
N LYS A 157 -5.18 -2.62 -16.27
CA LYS A 157 -3.96 -1.86 -16.01
C LYS A 157 -3.31 -1.49 -17.32
N ALA A 158 -2.72 -0.30 -17.38
CA ALA A 158 -1.96 0.17 -18.51
C ALA A 158 -0.63 0.78 -18.06
N LYS A 159 0.34 0.85 -18.97
CA LYS A 159 1.55 1.66 -18.80
C LYS A 159 1.37 2.97 -19.55
N LEU A 160 1.82 4.08 -18.95
CA LEU A 160 1.89 5.37 -19.63
C LEU A 160 2.88 5.29 -20.80
N ILE A 161 2.48 5.78 -21.97
CA ILE A 161 3.34 5.93 -23.15
C ILE A 161 3.72 7.40 -23.33
N GLU A 162 2.73 8.28 -23.27
CA GLU A 162 2.90 9.70 -23.55
C GLU A 162 1.82 10.53 -22.85
N VAL A 163 2.18 11.73 -22.39
CA VAL A 163 1.23 12.75 -21.92
C VAL A 163 1.04 13.75 -23.03
N LEU A 164 -0.17 13.78 -23.62
CA LEU A 164 -0.52 14.69 -24.72
C LEU A 164 -0.88 16.09 -24.20
N GLU A 165 -1.63 16.15 -23.10
CA GLU A 165 -2.04 17.40 -22.45
C GLU A 165 -1.72 17.26 -20.95
N LYS A 166 -0.80 18.09 -20.44
CA LYS A 166 -0.38 18.09 -19.03
C LYS A 166 -1.42 18.82 -18.17
N SER A 167 -1.56 18.37 -16.92
CA SER A 167 -2.32 19.10 -15.90
C SER A 167 -1.47 20.22 -15.29
N ASP A 168 -2.10 21.24 -14.73
CA ASP A 168 -1.42 22.33 -14.00
C ASP A 168 -0.65 21.83 -12.76
N VAL A 169 -0.95 20.61 -12.31
CA VAL A 169 -0.31 19.96 -11.16
C VAL A 169 1.01 19.29 -11.55
N ARG A 170 1.17 18.86 -12.82
CA ARG A 170 2.38 18.15 -13.27
C ARG A 170 3.54 19.13 -13.43
N LYS A 171 4.62 18.87 -12.70
CA LYS A 171 5.90 19.59 -12.75
C LYS A 171 7.04 18.56 -12.86
N ASP A 172 7.36 18.16 -14.09
CA ASP A 172 8.35 17.08 -14.32
C ASP A 172 9.77 17.48 -13.88
N GLU A 173 10.06 18.78 -13.81
CA GLU A 173 11.30 19.35 -13.30
C GLU A 173 11.55 19.09 -11.80
N LEU A 174 10.51 18.71 -11.05
CA LEU A 174 10.64 18.33 -9.63
C LEU A 174 11.21 16.91 -9.45
N VAL A 175 11.21 16.09 -10.51
CA VAL A 175 11.65 14.69 -10.43
C VAL A 175 13.14 14.61 -10.17
N ARG A 176 13.52 14.07 -9.01
CA ARG A 176 14.93 13.90 -8.60
C ARG A 176 15.48 12.50 -8.86
N CYS A 177 14.61 11.51 -9.09
CA CYS A 177 15.01 10.13 -9.30
C CYS A 177 14.98 9.78 -10.79
N LYS A 178 16.13 9.39 -11.34
CA LYS A 178 16.23 8.95 -12.75
C LYS A 178 15.45 7.67 -13.09
N TYR A 179 15.01 6.92 -12.08
CA TYR A 179 14.17 5.71 -12.25
C TYR A 179 12.68 5.98 -12.02
N PHE A 180 12.29 7.22 -11.74
CA PHE A 180 10.88 7.58 -11.62
C PHE A 180 10.18 7.33 -12.97
N GLY A 181 9.00 6.72 -12.94
CA GLY A 181 8.34 6.22 -14.16
C GLY A 181 8.50 4.72 -14.37
N ASP A 182 9.65 4.15 -13.97
CA ASP A 182 9.93 2.73 -14.15
C ASP A 182 9.95 1.94 -12.83
N CYS A 183 10.44 2.55 -11.76
CA CYS A 183 10.49 1.95 -10.43
C CYS A 183 9.14 2.06 -9.71
N GLY A 184 8.65 0.96 -9.13
CA GLY A 184 7.38 0.94 -8.39
C GLY A 184 7.39 1.65 -7.03
N GLY A 185 8.48 2.32 -6.64
CA GLY A 185 8.66 2.88 -5.30
C GLY A 185 7.97 4.22 -5.05
N CYS A 186 8.01 5.16 -6.00
CA CYS A 186 7.49 6.52 -5.85
C CYS A 186 6.40 6.81 -6.89
N GLN A 187 5.39 7.59 -6.51
CA GLN A 187 4.25 7.94 -7.37
C GLN A 187 4.15 9.44 -7.66
N TYR A 188 4.69 10.31 -6.79
CA TYR A 188 4.34 11.73 -6.77
C TYR A 188 5.50 12.70 -7.02
N GLN A 189 6.67 12.24 -7.49
CA GLN A 189 7.83 13.14 -7.66
C GLN A 189 7.60 14.29 -8.65
N MET A 190 6.61 14.18 -9.53
CA MET A 190 6.19 15.24 -10.46
C MET A 190 5.11 16.18 -9.90
N ILE A 191 4.81 16.11 -8.60
CA ILE A 191 3.78 16.89 -7.93
C ILE A 191 4.44 17.71 -6.82
N ASP A 192 4.11 19.00 -6.72
CA ASP A 192 4.58 19.82 -5.60
C ASP A 192 4.10 19.28 -4.25
N TYR A 193 4.90 19.52 -3.20
CA TYR A 193 4.71 18.82 -1.94
C TYR A 193 3.37 19.13 -1.27
N GLU A 194 2.93 20.39 -1.29
CA GLU A 194 1.63 20.79 -0.74
C GLU A 194 0.49 20.04 -1.42
N ARG A 195 0.55 19.90 -2.74
CA ARG A 195 -0.44 19.13 -3.47
C ARG A 195 -0.38 17.63 -3.15
N GLN A 196 0.79 17.06 -2.83
CA GLN A 196 0.88 15.68 -2.31
C GLN A 196 0.13 15.53 -0.98
N LEU A 197 0.28 16.50 -0.07
CA LEU A 197 -0.41 16.50 1.23
C LEU A 197 -1.93 16.56 1.06
N GLU A 198 -2.43 17.36 0.13
CA GLU A 198 -3.85 17.45 -0.22
C GLU A 198 -4.39 16.15 -0.81
N ILE A 199 -3.64 15.52 -1.73
CA ILE A 199 -4.01 14.22 -2.30
C ILE A 199 -4.14 13.18 -1.19
N LYS A 200 -3.17 13.13 -0.26
CA LYS A 200 -3.16 12.21 0.89
C LYS A 200 -4.33 12.46 1.83
N ARG A 201 -4.63 13.73 2.14
CA ARG A 201 -5.82 14.11 2.91
C ARG A 201 -7.09 13.56 2.26
N GLY A 202 -7.22 13.74 0.94
CA GLY A 202 -8.35 13.23 0.18
C GLY A 202 -8.47 11.69 0.20
N VAL A 203 -7.36 10.95 0.32
CA VAL A 203 -7.38 9.49 0.52
C VAL A 203 -8.01 9.14 1.87
N VAL A 204 -7.63 9.85 2.95
CA VAL A 204 -8.22 9.64 4.28
C VAL A 204 -9.72 9.98 4.29
N GLU A 205 -10.11 11.09 3.67
CA GLU A 205 -11.53 11.49 3.53
C GLU A 205 -12.34 10.41 2.82
N ARG A 206 -11.86 9.91 1.68
CA ARG A 206 -12.54 8.84 0.94
C ARG A 206 -12.56 7.52 1.70
N ALA A 207 -11.52 7.20 2.47
CA ALA A 207 -11.50 6.01 3.30
C ALA A 207 -12.61 6.05 4.35
N PHE A 208 -12.70 7.12 5.15
CA PHE A 208 -13.76 7.24 6.16
C PHE A 208 -15.15 7.30 5.53
N ALA A 209 -15.34 8.03 4.43
CA ALA A 209 -16.64 8.12 3.76
C ALA A 209 -17.16 6.79 3.19
N ARG A 210 -16.27 5.83 2.92
CA ARG A 210 -16.63 4.60 2.19
C ARG A 210 -16.47 3.31 2.97
N PHE A 211 -15.57 3.29 3.96
CA PHE A 211 -15.22 2.08 4.70
C PHE A 211 -15.72 2.10 6.15
N SER A 212 -16.01 3.26 6.72
CA SER A 212 -16.49 3.33 8.11
C SER A 212 -17.91 2.81 8.30
N GLY A 213 -18.77 2.91 7.28
CA GLY A 213 -20.19 2.58 7.42
C GLY A 213 -20.96 3.53 8.35
N LEU A 214 -20.33 4.63 8.78
CA LEU A 214 -20.94 5.65 9.64
C LEU A 214 -21.75 6.64 8.82
N ASP A 215 -22.73 7.28 9.46
CA ASP A 215 -23.34 8.47 8.89
C ASP A 215 -22.28 9.57 8.69
N PRO A 216 -22.24 10.27 7.54
CA PRO A 216 -21.29 11.36 7.30
C PRO A 216 -21.28 12.43 8.39
N SER A 217 -22.38 12.66 9.11
CA SER A 217 -22.44 13.63 10.21
C SER A 217 -21.62 13.22 11.44
N LEU A 218 -21.29 11.92 11.57
CA LEU A 218 -20.48 11.38 12.68
C LEU A 218 -18.97 11.44 12.39
N VAL A 219 -18.59 11.68 11.13
CA VAL A 219 -17.19 11.80 10.72
C VAL A 219 -16.83 13.29 10.66
N PRO A 220 -15.97 13.79 11.56
CA PRO A 220 -15.53 15.18 11.50
C PRO A 220 -14.72 15.42 10.22
N GLN A 221 -14.58 16.70 9.85
CA GLN A 221 -13.71 17.07 8.74
C GLN A 221 -12.29 16.57 9.00
N VAL A 222 -11.73 15.83 8.04
CA VAL A 222 -10.34 15.38 8.11
C VAL A 222 -9.43 16.60 8.12
N LEU A 223 -8.52 16.69 9.09
CA LEU A 223 -7.59 17.81 9.23
C LEU A 223 -6.47 17.75 8.18
N PRO A 224 -5.74 18.85 7.93
CA PRO A 224 -4.57 18.85 7.05
C PRO A 224 -3.55 17.75 7.40
N THR A 225 -2.99 17.11 6.38
CA THR A 225 -1.95 16.08 6.52
C THR A 225 -0.72 16.68 7.20
N ILE A 226 -0.16 16.00 8.21
CA ILE A 226 1.12 16.41 8.83
C ILE A 226 2.22 16.27 7.78
N ALA A 227 2.88 17.37 7.47
CA ALA A 227 4.02 17.43 6.57
C ALA A 227 5.24 16.71 7.18
N SER A 228 6.00 16.04 6.34
CA SER A 228 7.33 15.56 6.71
C SER A 228 8.33 16.70 6.61
N PRO A 229 9.22 16.88 7.60
CA PRO A 229 10.32 17.82 7.48
C PRO A 229 11.24 17.52 6.28
N ASN A 230 11.43 16.23 5.97
CA ASN A 230 12.33 15.77 4.93
C ASN A 230 11.57 15.02 3.83
N GLN A 231 11.52 15.61 2.63
CA GLN A 231 10.84 15.03 1.46
C GLN A 231 11.71 13.98 0.73
N TYR A 232 13.03 14.03 0.94
CA TYR A 232 14.06 13.15 0.41
C TYR A 232 15.01 12.80 1.55
N ASN A 233 15.92 11.85 1.35
CA ASN A 233 16.89 11.42 2.36
C ASN A 233 16.30 10.98 3.72
N TYR A 234 14.99 10.69 3.80
CA TYR A 234 14.32 10.41 5.06
C TYR A 234 14.32 8.93 5.42
N ARG A 235 14.42 8.04 4.42
CA ARG A 235 14.13 6.60 4.58
C ARG A 235 15.31 5.85 5.16
N THR A 236 15.20 5.45 6.43
CA THR A 236 16.25 4.79 7.22
C THR A 236 16.36 3.27 6.99
N LYS A 237 15.50 2.68 6.16
CA LYS A 237 15.57 1.26 5.76
C LYS A 237 15.30 1.08 4.28
N LEU A 238 16.25 0.49 3.60
CA LEU A 238 16.16 0.14 2.20
C LEU A 238 16.38 -1.36 2.03
N THR A 239 15.56 -1.99 1.20
CA THR A 239 15.58 -3.44 1.01
C THR A 239 15.58 -3.83 -0.46
N PRO A 240 16.64 -3.49 -1.23
CA PRO A 240 16.74 -3.91 -2.62
C PRO A 240 16.89 -5.43 -2.72
N HIS A 241 16.37 -6.01 -3.79
CA HIS A 241 16.39 -7.46 -4.03
C HIS A 241 17.00 -7.79 -5.38
N PHE A 242 17.30 -9.07 -5.55
CA PHE A 242 17.84 -9.62 -6.81
C PHE A 242 17.29 -11.02 -7.06
N GLU A 243 17.31 -11.42 -8.32
CA GLU A 243 17.04 -12.80 -8.73
C GLU A 243 18.36 -13.51 -9.06
N LEU A 244 18.39 -14.83 -8.86
CA LEU A 244 19.53 -15.63 -9.33
C LEU A 244 19.55 -15.68 -10.86
N PRO A 245 20.73 -15.47 -11.49
CA PRO A 245 20.94 -15.70 -12.92
C PRO A 245 20.40 -17.06 -13.38
N TYR A 246 19.83 -17.08 -14.59
CA TYR A 246 19.16 -18.26 -15.13
C TYR A 246 20.11 -19.47 -15.21
N GLU A 247 21.37 -19.23 -15.52
CA GLU A 247 22.45 -20.20 -15.65
C GLU A 247 22.67 -20.93 -14.32
N LEU A 248 22.78 -20.18 -13.22
CA LEU A 248 22.93 -20.72 -11.87
C LEU A 248 21.67 -21.46 -11.40
N ARG A 249 20.49 -20.95 -11.78
CA ARG A 249 19.21 -21.60 -11.45
C ARG A 249 19.01 -22.92 -12.19
N ARG A 250 19.41 -22.99 -13.47
CA ARG A 250 19.27 -24.17 -14.33
C ARG A 250 20.25 -25.27 -13.95
N GLY A 251 21.52 -24.94 -13.73
CA GLY A 251 22.55 -25.92 -13.32
C GLY A 251 22.19 -26.67 -12.03
N ARG A 252 21.38 -26.04 -11.16
CA ARG A 252 20.90 -26.67 -9.92
C ARG A 252 19.63 -27.51 -10.09
N ARG A 253 18.74 -27.15 -11.03
CA ARG A 253 17.50 -27.90 -11.31
C ARG A 253 17.74 -29.18 -12.10
N SER A 254 18.78 -29.24 -12.92
CA SER A 254 19.07 -30.42 -13.74
C SER A 254 19.67 -31.58 -12.96
N GLY A 255 19.99 -31.43 -11.66
CA GLY A 255 20.66 -32.48 -10.89
C GLY A 255 22.05 -32.85 -11.41
N ILE A 256 22.54 -32.13 -12.43
CA ILE A 256 23.90 -32.24 -12.93
C ILE A 256 24.78 -31.59 -11.87
N ARG A 257 25.20 -32.40 -10.89
CA ARG A 257 26.49 -32.17 -10.26
C ARG A 257 27.50 -32.16 -11.41
N ASN A 258 28.02 -30.99 -11.74
CA ASN A 258 29.25 -30.88 -12.52
C ASN A 258 30.36 -31.52 -11.68
N ASN A 259 30.42 -32.85 -11.67
CA ASN A 259 31.58 -33.60 -11.24
C ASN A 259 32.22 -34.15 -12.51
N ALA A 260 33.54 -33.94 -12.59
CA ALA A 260 34.48 -34.30 -13.66
C ALA A 260 34.61 -33.25 -14.80
N ASN A 261 35.76 -32.59 -14.78
CA ASN A 261 36.40 -31.85 -15.87
C ASN A 261 35.88 -30.45 -16.20
N ARG A 262 35.89 -29.54 -15.22
CA ARG A 262 36.36 -28.18 -15.52
C ARG A 262 37.84 -28.17 -15.17
N GLU A 263 38.71 -28.29 -16.17
CA GLU A 263 40.11 -27.88 -16.00
C GLU A 263 40.08 -26.47 -15.42
N VAL A 264 40.68 -26.32 -14.24
CA VAL A 264 40.99 -25.01 -13.68
C VAL A 264 42.07 -24.46 -14.60
N VAL A 265 41.66 -23.73 -15.63
CA VAL A 265 42.59 -22.88 -16.37
C VAL A 265 42.97 -21.76 -15.40
N GLU A 266 44.18 -21.85 -14.84
CA GLU A 266 44.78 -20.72 -14.12
C GLU A 266 44.78 -19.51 -15.07
N GLY A 267 43.95 -18.51 -14.77
CA GLY A 267 43.77 -17.32 -15.60
C GLY A 267 42.42 -17.18 -16.30
N ALA A 268 41.44 -18.09 -16.11
CA ALA A 268 40.09 -17.86 -16.60
C ALA A 268 39.40 -16.70 -15.86
N GLU A 269 39.05 -15.64 -16.58
CA GLU A 269 38.23 -14.53 -16.06
C GLU A 269 36.98 -15.09 -15.38
N LYS A 270 36.71 -14.65 -14.13
CA LYS A 270 35.47 -15.01 -13.42
C LYS A 270 34.30 -14.75 -14.36
N THR A 271 33.47 -15.76 -14.61
CA THR A 271 32.26 -15.59 -15.42
C THR A 271 31.41 -14.48 -14.80
N GLN A 272 31.37 -13.32 -15.43
CA GLN A 272 30.71 -12.14 -14.88
C GLN A 272 29.21 -12.26 -15.13
N TYR A 273 28.44 -12.63 -14.11
CA TYR A 273 26.98 -12.65 -14.20
C TYR A 273 26.44 -11.23 -14.13
N SER A 274 25.51 -10.88 -15.02
CA SER A 274 24.69 -9.70 -14.83
C SER A 274 23.65 -9.98 -13.76
N VAL A 275 23.74 -9.30 -12.61
CA VAL A 275 22.82 -9.42 -11.48
C VAL A 275 22.24 -8.04 -11.18
N PRO A 276 21.05 -7.71 -11.72
CA PRO A 276 20.32 -6.53 -11.33
C PRO A 276 19.95 -6.61 -9.85
N ILE A 277 20.30 -5.58 -9.08
CA ILE A 277 20.00 -5.45 -7.65
C ILE A 277 19.31 -4.11 -7.44
N GLY A 278 18.06 -4.17 -7.01
CA GLY A 278 17.25 -2.96 -6.81
C GLY A 278 15.79 -3.30 -6.54
N PHE A 279 14.88 -2.72 -7.32
CA PHE A 279 13.44 -2.83 -7.10
C PHE A 279 12.70 -3.32 -8.34
N ASP A 280 11.46 -3.74 -8.17
CA ASP A 280 10.63 -4.21 -9.29
C ASP A 280 10.24 -3.04 -10.21
N CYS A 281 10.32 -3.30 -11.52
CA CYS A 281 9.74 -2.40 -12.51
C CYS A 281 8.21 -2.41 -12.41
N ILE A 282 7.57 -1.27 -12.61
CA ILE A 282 6.12 -1.11 -12.53
C ILE A 282 5.38 -2.15 -13.37
N GLY A 283 4.38 -2.76 -12.77
CA GLY A 283 3.54 -3.77 -13.42
C GLY A 283 4.23 -5.10 -13.72
N THR A 284 5.49 -5.31 -13.28
CA THR A 284 6.23 -6.56 -13.49
C THR A 284 6.98 -6.99 -12.22
N LYS A 285 7.52 -8.20 -12.21
CA LYS A 285 8.46 -8.67 -11.17
C LYS A 285 9.93 -8.60 -11.61
N ARG A 286 10.19 -7.85 -12.69
CA ARG A 286 11.56 -7.72 -13.20
C ARG A 286 12.31 -6.73 -12.33
N VAL A 287 13.41 -7.18 -11.76
CA VAL A 287 14.30 -6.34 -10.95
C VAL A 287 15.06 -5.36 -11.84
N MET A 288 15.00 -4.08 -11.48
CA MET A 288 15.83 -3.01 -12.03
C MET A 288 17.07 -2.83 -11.18
N ASP A 289 18.24 -2.71 -11.81
CA ASP A 289 19.46 -2.31 -11.09
C ASP A 289 19.42 -0.81 -10.79
N ILE A 290 19.69 -0.43 -9.53
CA ILE A 290 19.73 0.98 -9.13
C ILE A 290 21.08 1.33 -8.47
N GLU A 291 21.62 2.50 -8.78
CA GLU A 291 22.83 3.04 -8.16
C GLU A 291 22.52 3.78 -6.85
N GLU A 292 21.35 4.41 -6.78
CA GLU A 292 20.92 5.23 -5.64
C GLU A 292 19.40 5.28 -5.53
N CYS A 293 18.91 5.70 -4.36
CA CYS A 293 17.51 5.98 -4.11
C CYS A 293 17.39 7.34 -3.39
N PRO A 294 16.93 8.42 -4.05
CA PRO A 294 16.91 9.77 -3.45
C PRO A 294 16.09 9.92 -2.17
N ILE A 295 15.15 9.02 -1.91
CA ILE A 295 14.36 9.03 -0.66
C ILE A 295 15.09 8.29 0.49
N ALA A 296 16.10 7.47 0.20
CA ALA A 296 16.93 6.80 1.21
C ALA A 296 17.97 7.76 1.79
N THR A 297 18.36 7.56 3.05
CA THR A 297 19.37 8.42 3.69
C THR A 297 20.68 8.43 2.90
N LYS A 298 21.42 9.53 3.00
CA LYS A 298 22.76 9.68 2.39
C LYS A 298 23.68 8.52 2.80
N THR A 299 23.63 8.10 4.05
CA THR A 299 24.39 6.96 4.59
C THR A 299 24.06 5.64 3.88
N ILE A 300 22.78 5.35 3.62
CA ILE A 300 22.38 4.18 2.83
C ILE A 300 22.90 4.29 1.40
N ASN A 301 22.74 5.44 0.74
CA ASN A 301 23.20 5.61 -0.64
C ASN A 301 24.72 5.46 -0.78
N ARG A 302 25.51 5.88 0.20
CA ARG A 302 26.97 5.63 0.25
C ARG A 302 27.32 4.15 0.39
N ALA A 303 26.56 3.40 1.19
CA ALA A 303 26.83 1.98 1.45
C ALA A 303 26.27 1.03 0.37
N LEU A 304 25.29 1.48 -0.42
CA LEU A 304 24.60 0.65 -1.40
C LEU A 304 25.54 0.02 -2.46
N PRO A 305 26.50 0.76 -3.08
CA PRO A 305 27.42 0.16 -4.05
C PRO A 305 28.23 -1.00 -3.49
N GLU A 306 28.77 -0.86 -2.27
CA GLU A 306 29.54 -1.92 -1.60
C GLU A 306 28.66 -3.13 -1.29
N ALA A 307 27.43 -2.91 -0.79
CA ALA A 307 26.48 -3.99 -0.51
C ALA A 307 26.11 -4.76 -1.80
N LYS A 308 25.91 -4.06 -2.92
CA LYS A 308 25.68 -4.67 -4.23
C LYS A 308 26.89 -5.48 -4.69
N GLN A 309 28.11 -4.95 -4.51
CA GLN A 309 29.33 -5.63 -4.93
C GLN A 309 29.54 -6.93 -4.15
N LYS A 310 29.31 -6.94 -2.83
CA LYS A 310 29.35 -8.17 -2.00
C LYS A 310 28.42 -9.26 -2.52
N VAL A 311 27.21 -8.89 -2.95
CA VAL A 311 26.26 -9.86 -3.55
C VAL A 311 26.76 -10.38 -4.90
N ARG A 312 27.30 -9.50 -5.76
CA ARG A 312 27.84 -9.89 -7.06
C ARG A 312 29.04 -10.83 -6.93
N ASP A 313 29.96 -10.52 -6.02
CA ASP A 313 31.15 -11.35 -5.74
C ASP A 313 30.76 -12.71 -5.14
N GLY A 314 29.70 -12.74 -4.33
CA GLY A 314 29.19 -13.93 -3.66
C GLY A 314 28.05 -14.64 -4.39
N ILE A 315 27.69 -14.26 -5.63
CA ILE A 315 26.42 -14.68 -6.26
C ILE A 315 26.28 -16.21 -6.35
N GLU A 316 27.37 -16.92 -6.57
CA GLU A 316 27.39 -18.38 -6.68
C GLU A 316 27.06 -19.10 -5.36
N SER A 317 27.21 -18.42 -4.21
CA SER A 317 26.87 -18.98 -2.89
C SER A 317 25.36 -19.00 -2.61
N PHE A 318 24.58 -18.13 -3.28
CA PHE A 318 23.15 -17.99 -3.01
C PHE A 318 22.35 -19.16 -3.56
N LYS A 319 21.34 -19.63 -2.81
CA LYS A 319 20.42 -20.71 -3.23
C LYS A 319 19.26 -20.24 -4.10
N ASN A 320 18.76 -19.05 -3.78
CA ASN A 320 17.66 -18.37 -4.46
C ASN A 320 18.03 -16.87 -4.55
N GLY A 321 17.22 -16.10 -5.28
CA GLY A 321 17.22 -14.65 -5.12
C GLY A 321 16.98 -14.26 -3.67
N ALA A 322 17.47 -13.09 -3.27
CA ALA A 322 17.37 -12.61 -1.90
C ALA A 322 17.16 -11.10 -1.85
N THR A 323 16.81 -10.63 -0.66
CA THR A 323 16.69 -9.22 -0.32
C THR A 323 17.88 -8.82 0.54
N ILE A 324 18.52 -7.71 0.19
CA ILE A 324 19.58 -7.09 0.96
C ILE A 324 18.92 -6.14 1.96
N LEU A 325 19.33 -6.16 3.22
CA LEU A 325 18.93 -5.16 4.20
C LEU A 325 20.00 -4.06 4.26
N LEU A 326 19.57 -2.80 4.17
CA LEU A 326 20.38 -1.64 4.55
C LEU A 326 19.58 -0.84 5.57
N ARG A 327 20.01 -0.85 6.83
CA ARG A 327 19.37 -0.09 7.91
C ARG A 327 20.33 0.98 8.41
N ASP A 328 19.92 2.24 8.32
CA ASP A 328 20.59 3.39 8.91
C ASP A 328 20.45 3.33 10.43
N SER A 329 21.58 3.35 11.14
CA SER A 329 21.67 3.29 12.59
C SER A 329 22.57 4.42 13.08
N LEU A 330 22.19 5.06 14.18
CA LEU A 330 23.09 5.96 14.88
C LEU A 330 24.32 5.19 15.38
N ARG A 331 25.53 5.74 15.21
CA ARG A 331 26.75 5.15 15.83
C ARG A 331 26.72 5.35 17.34
N THR A 332 26.47 6.59 17.72
CA THR A 332 26.41 7.08 19.09
C THR A 332 25.11 7.86 19.29
N TYR A 333 24.74 8.08 20.53
CA TYR A 333 23.53 8.82 20.86
C TYR A 333 23.82 10.33 20.86
N GLU A 334 25.08 10.73 21.02
CA GLU A 334 25.53 12.11 21.16
C GLU A 334 25.38 12.91 19.86
N SER A 335 25.29 12.23 18.71
CA SER A 335 25.08 12.82 17.38
C SER A 335 23.77 13.60 17.21
N PHE A 336 22.84 13.50 18.16
CA PHE A 336 21.54 14.20 18.16
C PHE A 336 21.47 15.40 19.14
N ALA A 337 22.55 15.73 19.86
CA ALA A 337 22.49 16.61 21.04
C ALA A 337 22.26 18.11 20.77
N GLU A 338 22.05 18.56 19.53
CA GLU A 338 21.89 19.98 19.19
C GLU A 338 20.62 20.31 18.37
N ASP A 339 19.61 19.43 18.34
CA ASP A 339 18.44 19.58 17.44
C ASP A 339 17.14 20.04 18.13
N GLN A 340 17.23 20.67 19.30
CA GLN A 340 16.09 21.39 19.86
C GLN A 340 16.13 22.86 19.43
N ALA A 341 15.10 23.24 18.68
CA ALA A 341 14.82 24.56 18.12
C ALA A 341 15.46 24.86 16.76
N VAL A 342 14.95 24.24 15.70
CA VAL A 342 14.82 24.99 14.45
C VAL A 342 13.46 24.74 13.80
N THR A 343 12.52 25.65 14.05
CA THR A 343 11.48 25.99 13.08
C THR A 343 12.17 26.55 11.84
N GLN A 344 12.59 25.70 10.91
CA GLN A 344 13.13 26.14 9.62
C GLN A 344 11.97 26.36 8.64
N PRO A 345 11.97 27.47 7.88
CA PRO A 345 11.11 27.59 6.72
C PRO A 345 11.53 26.56 5.66
N PRO A 346 10.60 26.10 4.81
CA PRO A 346 10.92 25.16 3.73
C PRO A 346 11.89 25.82 2.74
N GLY A 347 13.14 25.37 2.69
CA GLY A 347 14.09 25.75 1.62
C GLY A 347 15.51 26.15 1.99
N GLY A 348 15.98 25.99 3.24
CA GLY A 348 17.36 26.29 3.64
C GLY A 348 18.17 25.04 4.00
N GLU A 349 19.13 24.63 3.16
CA GLU A 349 20.01 23.49 3.43
C GLU A 349 21.14 23.87 4.41
N VAL A 350 20.96 23.55 5.69
CA VAL A 350 22.07 23.11 6.55
C VAL A 350 21.58 21.91 7.38
N GLU A 351 21.39 20.76 6.72
CA GLU A 351 21.25 19.49 7.44
C GLU A 351 22.60 19.17 8.08
N LYS A 352 22.72 19.29 9.40
CA LYS A 352 23.87 18.73 10.11
C LYS A 352 23.79 17.21 9.93
N GLU A 353 24.71 16.63 9.17
CA GLU A 353 24.66 15.22 8.83
C GLU A 353 24.81 14.37 10.10
N LEU A 354 23.81 13.55 10.40
CA LEU A 354 23.84 12.66 11.56
C LEU A 354 24.94 11.61 11.39
N ASP A 355 25.75 11.44 12.44
CA ASP A 355 26.76 10.37 12.48
C ASP A 355 26.08 8.99 12.59
N THR A 356 26.01 8.33 11.43
CA THR A 356 25.24 7.11 11.21
C THR A 356 26.06 6.08 10.44
N GLU A 357 25.66 4.82 10.56
CA GLU A 357 26.21 3.71 9.79
C GLU A 357 25.12 2.80 9.25
N VAL A 358 25.47 2.00 8.24
CA VAL A 358 24.56 1.03 7.65
C VAL A 358 24.81 -0.35 8.24
N VAL A 359 23.78 -0.90 8.85
CA VAL A 359 23.74 -2.26 9.36
C VAL A 359 23.02 -3.14 8.33
N THR A 360 23.69 -4.20 7.88
CA THR A 360 23.16 -5.16 6.90
C THR A 360 22.76 -6.50 7.50
N ASP A 361 23.27 -6.85 8.68
CA ASP A 361 22.82 -8.04 9.39
C ASP A 361 21.46 -7.76 10.08
N HIS A 362 20.42 -8.46 9.61
CA HIS A 362 19.07 -8.39 10.17
C HIS A 362 18.96 -8.65 11.69
N LYS A 363 19.93 -9.34 12.30
CA LYS A 363 19.95 -9.63 13.74
C LYS A 363 20.76 -8.64 14.56
N ALA A 364 21.61 -7.85 13.92
CA ALA A 364 22.41 -6.85 14.63
C ALA A 364 21.51 -5.77 15.21
N THR A 365 21.88 -5.26 16.37
CA THR A 365 21.18 -4.16 17.03
C THR A 365 21.45 -2.85 16.29
N VAL A 366 20.40 -2.11 16.00
CA VAL A 366 20.44 -0.73 15.51
C VAL A 366 19.96 0.23 16.57
N LYS A 367 20.49 1.46 16.53
CA LYS A 367 20.18 2.54 17.44
C LYS A 367 19.42 3.64 16.72
N GLU A 368 18.43 4.19 17.39
CA GLU A 368 17.63 5.30 16.92
C GLU A 368 17.31 6.25 18.07
N ARG A 369 16.92 7.48 17.74
CA ARG A 369 16.50 8.49 18.71
C ARG A 369 15.24 9.17 18.20
N VAL A 370 14.25 9.30 19.08
CA VAL A 370 13.02 10.05 18.82
C VAL A 370 12.81 11.01 19.98
N LEU A 371 12.81 12.31 19.69
CA LEU A 371 12.89 13.36 20.73
C LEU A 371 14.12 13.11 21.62
N THR A 372 13.93 12.96 22.92
CA THR A 372 14.99 12.62 23.89
C THR A 372 15.11 11.10 24.12
N THR A 373 14.16 10.31 23.63
CA THR A 373 14.07 8.87 23.91
C THR A 373 14.96 8.08 22.95
N LYS A 374 15.79 7.22 23.52
CA LYS A 374 16.74 6.34 22.82
C LYS A 374 16.09 4.98 22.57
N PHE A 375 16.32 4.40 21.40
CA PHE A 375 15.78 3.11 21.02
C PHE A 375 16.86 2.19 20.48
N GLU A 376 16.80 0.93 20.90
CA GLU A 376 17.49 -0.19 20.30
C GLU A 376 16.49 -1.21 19.79
N SER A 377 16.81 -1.86 18.67
CA SER A 377 16.03 -2.94 18.07
C SER A 377 16.90 -3.76 17.11
N PRO A 378 16.55 -5.01 16.75
CA PRO A 378 17.24 -5.72 15.68
C PRO A 378 16.96 -5.05 14.33
N ALA A 379 17.97 -4.94 13.46
CA ALA A 379 17.88 -4.24 12.16
C ALA A 379 16.75 -4.75 11.25
N GLY A 380 16.44 -6.04 11.35
CA GLY A 380 15.39 -6.71 10.58
C GLY A 380 13.98 -6.34 11.01
N THR A 381 13.78 -5.94 12.27
CA THR A 381 12.46 -5.65 12.86
C THR A 381 11.87 -4.35 12.32
N PHE A 382 10.59 -4.11 12.65
CA PHE A 382 9.90 -2.89 12.30
C PHE A 382 10.26 -1.77 13.28
N PHE A 383 10.62 -0.62 12.71
CA PHE A 383 10.67 0.66 13.39
C PHE A 383 10.48 1.73 12.31
N GLN A 384 9.86 2.86 12.67
CA GLN A 384 9.45 3.88 11.71
C GLN A 384 10.62 4.32 10.81
N ASN A 385 10.36 4.39 9.51
CA ASN A 385 11.41 4.60 8.50
C ASN A 385 11.72 6.08 8.25
N ASN A 386 10.92 6.99 8.79
CA ASN A 386 11.10 8.43 8.64
C ASN A 386 11.19 9.03 10.04
N ARG A 387 12.41 9.24 10.54
CA ARG A 387 12.62 9.77 11.90
C ARG A 387 12.22 11.25 12.02
N GLY A 388 12.28 12.01 10.93
CA GLY A 388 12.04 13.46 10.93
C GLY A 388 10.62 13.84 11.30
N ILE A 389 9.61 13.08 10.87
CA ILE A 389 8.19 13.39 11.14
C ILE A 389 7.69 12.90 12.51
N LEU A 390 8.42 12.01 13.19
CA LEU A 390 7.96 11.40 14.44
C LEU A 390 7.68 12.41 15.55
N PRO A 391 8.49 13.48 15.76
CA PRO A 391 8.14 14.56 16.68
C PRO A 391 6.75 15.15 16.40
N ASN A 392 6.46 15.55 15.16
CA ASN A 392 5.17 16.14 14.80
C ASN A 392 3.99 15.17 14.97
N LEU A 393 4.20 13.89 14.67
CA LEU A 393 3.21 12.84 14.90
C LEU A 393 2.92 12.68 16.40
N LEU A 394 3.98 12.60 17.22
CA LEU A 394 3.88 12.45 18.68
C LEU A 394 3.27 13.69 19.34
N ASP A 395 3.57 14.89 18.85
CA ASP A 395 2.95 16.15 19.31
C ASP A 395 1.45 16.12 19.07
N TYR A 396 1.00 15.71 17.89
CA TYR A 396 -0.43 15.57 17.61
C TYR A 396 -1.13 14.55 18.52
N VAL A 397 -0.49 13.40 18.78
CA VAL A 397 -1.02 12.40 19.72
C VAL A 397 -1.05 12.95 21.14
N ARG A 398 0.01 13.65 21.58
CA ARG A 398 0.08 14.31 22.90
C ARG A 398 -1.04 15.32 23.06
N ASP A 399 -1.20 16.23 22.11
CA ASP A 399 -2.20 17.29 22.15
C ASP A 399 -3.62 16.72 22.19
N ALA A 400 -3.86 15.63 21.43
CA ALA A 400 -5.14 14.94 21.44
C ALA A 400 -5.52 14.37 22.82
N ILE A 401 -4.52 13.92 23.59
CA ILE A 401 -4.66 13.32 24.93
C ILE A 401 -4.74 14.40 26.02
N VAL A 402 -3.95 15.48 25.90
CA VAL A 402 -3.84 16.52 26.94
C VAL A 402 -4.97 17.55 26.83
N SER A 403 -5.46 17.86 25.63
CA SER A 403 -6.52 18.87 25.41
C SER A 403 -7.92 18.47 25.90
N SER A 404 -8.16 17.21 26.28
CA SER A 404 -9.47 16.68 26.69
C SER A 404 -9.69 16.59 28.21
N SER A 405 -8.83 17.19 29.03
CA SER A 405 -9.05 17.19 30.49
C SER A 405 -8.69 18.52 31.15
N THR A 406 -9.40 18.79 32.25
CA THR A 406 -8.95 19.61 33.38
C THR A 406 -7.50 19.27 33.74
N PRO A 407 -6.79 20.15 34.49
CA PRO A 407 -5.41 19.92 34.91
C PRO A 407 -5.32 18.78 35.96
N ASP A 408 -5.67 17.55 35.57
CA ASP A 408 -5.39 16.33 36.30
C ASP A 408 -3.90 16.05 36.11
N SER A 409 -3.19 15.81 37.20
CA SER A 409 -1.75 15.54 37.21
C SER A 409 -1.44 14.26 36.43
N ALA A 410 -0.19 14.09 35.98
CA ALA A 410 0.23 12.88 35.29
C ALA A 410 -0.09 11.61 36.11
N GLU A 411 0.00 11.69 37.44
CA GLU A 411 -0.30 10.58 38.38
C GLU A 411 -1.71 9.99 38.24
N GLU A 412 -2.65 10.75 37.64
CA GLU A 412 -4.02 10.31 37.47
C GLU A 412 -4.35 9.75 36.08
N ARG A 413 -3.37 9.65 35.16
CA ARG A 413 -3.60 9.19 33.79
C ARG A 413 -2.88 7.86 33.54
N TYR A 414 -3.51 6.99 32.76
CA TYR A 414 -2.96 5.69 32.38
C TYR A 414 -2.92 5.50 30.86
N LEU A 415 -1.85 4.88 30.37
CA LEU A 415 -1.69 4.54 28.96
C LEU A 415 -1.64 3.02 28.76
N VAL A 416 -2.41 2.53 27.79
CA VAL A 416 -2.22 1.20 27.21
C VAL A 416 -1.77 1.38 25.76
N ASP A 417 -0.59 0.87 25.42
CA ASP A 417 -0.06 0.87 24.05
C ASP A 417 -0.16 -0.55 23.50
N ALA A 418 -1.17 -0.82 22.66
CA ALA A 418 -1.36 -2.14 22.07
C ALA A 418 -0.71 -2.19 20.68
N TYR A 419 -0.05 -3.32 20.39
CA TYR A 419 0.92 -3.45 19.29
C TYR A 419 2.15 -2.55 19.49
N CYS A 420 2.62 -2.44 20.74
CA CYS A 420 3.61 -1.43 21.11
C CYS A 420 4.99 -1.62 20.44
N GLY A 421 5.26 -2.80 19.84
CA GLY A 421 6.56 -3.11 19.26
C GLY A 421 7.70 -2.88 20.26
N SER A 422 8.69 -2.06 19.87
CA SER A 422 9.83 -1.67 20.73
C SER A 422 9.54 -0.49 21.69
N GLY A 423 8.27 -0.09 21.82
CA GLY A 423 7.80 0.91 22.79
C GLY A 423 7.81 2.36 22.31
N LEU A 424 7.60 2.63 21.02
CA LEU A 424 7.67 4.01 20.48
C LEU A 424 6.74 4.97 21.23
N PHE A 425 5.43 4.71 21.22
CA PHE A 425 4.46 5.58 21.90
C PHE A 425 4.59 5.45 23.42
N SER A 426 4.67 4.23 23.94
CA SER A 426 4.86 3.93 25.36
C SER A 426 5.95 4.79 26.00
N LEU A 427 7.15 4.84 25.40
CA LEU A 427 8.32 5.47 26.00
C LEU A 427 8.42 6.96 25.68
N CYS A 428 7.98 7.40 24.49
CA CYS A 428 7.99 8.83 24.15
C CYS A 428 6.89 9.63 24.87
N LEU A 429 5.82 8.97 25.32
CA LEU A 429 4.71 9.61 26.02
C LEU A 429 4.69 9.30 27.53
N ALA A 430 5.62 8.49 28.04
CA ALA A 430 5.62 8.00 29.42
C ALA A 430 5.49 9.09 30.48
N SER A 431 6.08 10.27 30.27
CA SER A 431 6.03 11.39 31.22
C SER A 431 4.64 12.03 31.38
N LEU A 432 3.69 11.72 30.49
CA LEU A 432 2.32 12.23 30.55
C LEU A 432 1.40 11.38 31.43
N PHE A 433 1.86 10.21 31.88
CA PHE A 433 1.06 9.20 32.54
C PHE A 433 1.70 8.75 33.86
N GLY A 434 0.86 8.36 34.81
CA GLY A 434 1.29 7.77 36.07
C GLY A 434 1.78 6.34 35.86
N GLU A 435 1.12 5.59 34.98
CA GLU A 435 1.55 4.25 34.58
C GLU A 435 1.27 3.98 33.09
N VAL A 436 2.17 3.25 32.46
CA VAL A 436 2.09 2.82 31.05
C VAL A 436 2.19 1.30 30.97
N SER A 437 1.26 0.68 30.23
CA SER A 437 1.32 -0.74 29.86
C SER A 437 1.43 -0.91 28.35
N GLY A 438 2.55 -1.44 27.86
CA GLY A 438 2.69 -1.88 26.48
C GLY A 438 2.30 -3.35 26.33
N VAL A 439 1.50 -3.68 25.31
CA VAL A 439 1.08 -5.06 24.99
C VAL A 439 1.50 -5.41 23.58
N GLU A 440 2.22 -6.52 23.44
CA GLU A 440 2.75 -7.01 22.16
C GLU A 440 2.82 -8.54 22.17
N ILE A 441 2.60 -9.16 21.00
CA ILE A 441 2.64 -10.62 20.84
C ILE A 441 4.06 -11.13 20.60
N SER A 442 4.91 -10.30 20.00
CA SER A 442 6.32 -10.56 19.77
C SER A 442 7.13 -10.45 21.07
N SER A 443 7.60 -11.59 21.57
CA SER A 443 8.47 -11.65 22.76
C SER A 443 9.81 -10.93 22.55
N GLU A 444 10.34 -10.93 21.31
CA GLU A 444 11.54 -10.16 20.97
C GLU A 444 11.28 -8.66 21.07
N SER A 445 10.13 -8.19 20.59
CA SER A 445 9.74 -6.77 20.69
C SER A 445 9.57 -6.34 22.14
N ILE A 446 8.91 -7.15 22.98
CA ILE A 446 8.81 -6.91 24.44
C ILE A 446 10.19 -6.81 25.09
N LYS A 447 11.11 -7.72 24.76
CA LYS A 447 12.48 -7.68 25.28
C LYS A 447 13.16 -6.35 24.98
N TYR A 448 13.02 -5.84 23.75
CA TYR A 448 13.59 -4.56 23.36
C TYR A 448 12.83 -3.37 23.96
N ALA A 449 11.51 -3.44 24.11
CA ALA A 449 10.73 -2.40 24.77
C ALA A 449 11.15 -2.23 26.25
N THR A 450 11.30 -3.34 26.98
CA THR A 450 11.84 -3.33 28.36
C THR A 450 13.26 -2.78 28.41
N LYS A 451 14.15 -3.26 27.52
CA LYS A 451 15.52 -2.73 27.41
C LYS A 451 15.54 -1.23 27.12
N ASN A 452 14.64 -0.75 26.27
CA ASN A 452 14.54 0.66 25.93
C ASN A 452 13.99 1.49 27.09
N ALA A 453 13.09 0.96 27.91
CA ALA A 453 12.67 1.63 29.14
C ALA A 453 13.85 1.81 30.11
N GLU A 454 14.62 0.76 30.34
CA GLU A 454 15.85 0.79 31.16
C GLU A 454 16.86 1.80 30.60
N LEU A 455 17.10 1.78 29.29
CA LEU A 455 18.02 2.69 28.59
C LEU A 455 17.67 4.17 28.79
N ASN A 456 16.38 4.47 28.97
CA ASN A 456 15.88 5.83 29.19
C ASN A 456 15.54 6.13 30.65
N SER A 457 15.82 5.20 31.58
CA SER A 457 15.45 5.34 33.00
C SER A 457 13.95 5.58 33.22
N ILE A 458 13.11 5.01 32.35
CA ILE A 458 11.64 5.10 32.45
C ILE A 458 11.16 3.95 33.33
N THR A 459 10.66 4.27 34.53
CA THR A 459 10.28 3.28 35.55
C THR A 459 8.77 3.04 35.64
N ASN A 460 7.96 3.91 35.04
CA ASN A 460 6.50 3.82 35.05
C ASN A 460 5.92 3.04 33.85
N ALA A 461 6.76 2.45 33.00
CA ALA A 461 6.35 1.66 31.84
C ALA A 461 6.61 0.16 32.04
N LYS A 462 5.59 -0.67 31.83
CA LYS A 462 5.65 -2.13 31.90
C LYS A 462 5.24 -2.73 30.56
N PHE A 463 5.90 -3.82 30.16
CA PHE A 463 5.63 -4.49 28.89
C PHE A 463 5.18 -5.92 29.11
N LEU A 464 4.04 -6.27 28.53
CA LEU A 464 3.36 -7.54 28.71
C LEU A 464 3.31 -8.30 27.39
N ALA A 465 3.78 -9.54 27.42
CA ALA A 465 3.48 -10.48 26.35
C ALA A 465 1.97 -10.80 26.40
N GLY A 466 1.24 -10.37 25.38
CA GLY A 466 -0.21 -10.56 25.26
C GLY A 466 -0.53 -11.76 24.37
N ASN A 467 -1.46 -12.61 24.82
CA ASN A 467 -2.12 -13.56 23.94
C ASN A 467 -3.24 -12.82 23.21
N ALA A 468 -3.40 -13.05 21.90
CA ALA A 468 -4.39 -12.36 21.07
C ALA A 468 -5.83 -12.50 21.60
N GLU A 469 -6.12 -13.59 22.31
CA GLU A 469 -7.44 -13.92 22.85
C GLU A 469 -7.83 -13.08 24.07
N ASP A 470 -6.87 -12.53 24.83
CA ASP A 470 -7.12 -11.82 26.10
C ASP A 470 -6.09 -10.70 26.33
N ILE A 471 -5.96 -9.79 25.35
CA ILE A 471 -4.90 -8.77 25.31
C ILE A 471 -4.96 -7.83 26.52
N PHE A 472 -6.16 -7.49 27.00
CA PHE A 472 -6.34 -6.54 28.10
C PHE A 472 -6.59 -7.19 29.47
N ALA A 473 -6.55 -8.52 29.60
CA ALA A 473 -6.95 -9.21 30.84
C ALA A 473 -6.11 -8.83 32.07
N LYS A 474 -4.87 -8.36 31.87
CA LYS A 474 -3.95 -7.94 32.94
C LYS A 474 -3.99 -6.43 33.23
N ILE A 475 -4.78 -5.66 32.47
CA ILE A 475 -4.90 -4.22 32.63
C ILE A 475 -5.96 -3.91 33.69
N GLN A 476 -5.57 -3.20 34.75
CA GLN A 476 -6.41 -2.87 35.89
C GLN A 476 -6.71 -1.36 36.01
N TYR A 477 -6.44 -0.60 34.96
CA TYR A 477 -6.57 0.85 34.98
C TYR A 477 -8.04 1.31 34.98
N PRO A 478 -8.39 2.40 35.70
CA PRO A 478 -9.72 2.98 35.63
C PRO A 478 -10.04 3.46 34.21
N ALA A 479 -11.15 2.99 33.64
CA ALA A 479 -11.53 3.28 32.25
C ALA A 479 -11.56 4.79 31.93
N ASP A 480 -12.16 5.60 32.83
CA ASP A 480 -12.27 7.07 32.70
C ASP A 480 -10.93 7.83 32.74
N LYS A 481 -9.87 7.16 33.19
CA LYS A 481 -8.52 7.72 33.28
C LYS A 481 -7.56 7.07 32.27
N THR A 482 -8.05 6.16 31.44
CA THR A 482 -7.24 5.36 30.52
C THR A 482 -7.31 5.89 29.09
N THR A 483 -6.15 6.00 28.46
CA THR A 483 -6.00 6.15 27.01
C THR A 483 -5.44 4.88 26.43
N VAL A 484 -6.01 4.39 25.33
CA VAL A 484 -5.43 3.28 24.55
C VAL A 484 -4.92 3.78 23.21
N ILE A 485 -3.65 3.54 22.90
CA ILE A 485 -3.07 3.74 21.57
C ILE A 485 -3.01 2.39 20.87
N ILE A 486 -3.38 2.34 19.59
CA ILE A 486 -3.30 1.15 18.75
C ILE A 486 -2.57 1.46 17.45
N ASP A 487 -1.54 0.68 17.13
CA ASP A 487 -0.79 0.72 15.86
C ASP A 487 -0.75 -0.69 15.20
N PRO A 488 -1.90 -1.19 14.71
CA PRO A 488 -2.01 -2.55 14.21
C PRO A 488 -1.33 -2.73 12.84
N PRO A 489 -1.06 -3.98 12.42
CA PRO A 489 -0.58 -4.27 11.08
C PRO A 489 -1.56 -3.81 9.98
N ARG A 490 -1.10 -3.76 8.72
CA ARG A 490 -1.88 -3.33 7.52
C ARG A 490 -3.28 -3.92 7.33
N ARG A 491 -3.59 -5.05 7.98
CA ARG A 491 -4.91 -5.70 7.95
C ARG A 491 -5.93 -5.08 8.93
N GLY A 492 -5.49 -4.17 9.79
CA GLY A 492 -6.27 -3.61 10.88
C GLY A 492 -6.35 -4.53 12.10
N CYS A 493 -7.23 -4.16 13.03
CA CYS A 493 -7.63 -4.99 14.16
C CYS A 493 -8.58 -6.12 13.69
N ASP A 494 -8.59 -7.22 14.44
CA ASP A 494 -9.67 -8.20 14.30
C ASP A 494 -10.85 -7.83 15.21
N GLU A 495 -12.00 -8.45 14.93
CA GLU A 495 -13.25 -8.15 15.64
C GLU A 495 -13.14 -8.45 17.14
N GLU A 496 -12.39 -9.48 17.51
CA GLU A 496 -12.19 -9.87 18.90
C GLU A 496 -11.40 -8.81 19.67
N PHE A 497 -10.32 -8.27 19.08
CA PHE A 497 -9.61 -7.14 19.66
C PHE A 497 -10.52 -5.92 19.88
N ILE A 498 -11.36 -5.57 18.89
CA ILE A 498 -12.27 -4.43 18.99
C ILE A 498 -13.30 -4.66 20.11
N ARG A 499 -13.85 -5.88 20.24
CA ARG A 499 -14.75 -6.26 21.34
C ARG A 499 -14.08 -6.09 22.71
N GLN A 500 -12.84 -6.53 22.86
CA GLN A 500 -12.09 -6.36 24.10
C GLN A 500 -11.79 -4.90 24.41
N LEU A 501 -11.47 -4.08 23.40
CA LEU A 501 -11.24 -2.65 23.56
C LEU A 501 -12.52 -1.93 24.01
N VAL A 502 -13.65 -2.25 23.39
CA VAL A 502 -14.97 -1.73 23.77
C VAL A 502 -15.34 -2.13 25.19
N LYS A 503 -15.05 -3.38 25.60
CA LYS A 503 -15.25 -3.88 26.97
C LYS A 503 -14.36 -3.18 27.99
N LEU A 504 -13.11 -2.89 27.64
CA LEU A 504 -12.21 -2.08 28.48
C LEU A 504 -12.74 -0.66 28.63
N GLY A 505 -13.33 -0.12 27.55
CA GLY A 505 -14.03 1.16 27.53
C GLY A 505 -13.14 2.35 27.90
N PRO A 506 -11.89 2.49 27.44
CA PRO A 506 -11.02 3.62 27.81
C PRO A 506 -11.65 4.97 27.44
N LYS A 507 -11.35 6.03 28.21
CA LYS A 507 -11.80 7.40 27.90
C LYS A 507 -11.39 7.84 26.50
N HIS A 508 -10.18 7.52 26.07
CA HIS A 508 -9.68 7.84 24.74
C HIS A 508 -9.12 6.61 24.01
N VAL A 509 -9.33 6.56 22.70
CA VAL A 509 -8.66 5.64 21.79
C VAL A 509 -7.93 6.45 20.72
N VAL A 510 -6.63 6.24 20.56
CA VAL A 510 -5.85 6.81 19.46
C VAL A 510 -5.47 5.69 18.51
N TYR A 511 -6.09 5.67 17.34
CA TYR A 511 -5.82 4.70 16.29
C TYR A 511 -4.80 5.28 15.32
N VAL A 512 -3.60 4.70 15.27
CA VAL A 512 -2.56 4.97 14.26
C VAL A 512 -2.57 3.86 13.22
N SER A 513 -2.47 4.17 11.93
CA SER A 513 -2.48 3.13 10.89
C SER A 513 -1.85 3.53 9.57
N CYS A 514 -0.99 2.65 9.06
CA CYS A 514 -0.46 2.74 7.70
C CYS A 514 -1.48 2.36 6.59
N ASN A 515 -2.69 1.93 6.97
CA ASN A 515 -3.78 1.65 6.05
C ASN A 515 -5.09 2.27 6.54
N VAL A 516 -5.37 3.48 6.04
CA VAL A 516 -6.54 4.28 6.42
C VAL A 516 -7.89 3.63 6.07
N HIS A 517 -7.92 2.67 5.15
CA HIS A 517 -9.15 1.98 4.74
C HIS A 517 -9.57 0.93 5.79
N THR A 518 -8.61 0.15 6.29
CA THR A 518 -8.86 -0.77 7.40
C THR A 518 -9.08 -0.01 8.71
N GLN A 519 -8.35 1.10 8.92
CA GLN A 519 -8.62 1.99 10.06
C GLN A 519 -10.06 2.51 10.05
N ALA A 520 -10.54 3.03 8.92
CA ALA A 520 -11.92 3.51 8.80
C ALA A 520 -12.93 2.41 9.11
N ARG A 521 -12.74 1.20 8.58
CA ARG A 521 -13.56 0.01 8.91
C ARG A 521 -13.59 -0.27 10.41
N ASP A 522 -12.41 -0.32 11.04
CA ASP A 522 -12.29 -0.72 12.44
C ASP A 522 -12.84 0.35 13.38
N VAL A 523 -12.65 1.64 13.05
CA VAL A 523 -13.29 2.76 13.75
C VAL A 523 -14.80 2.70 13.62
N GLY A 524 -15.31 2.40 12.42
CA GLY A 524 -16.74 2.18 12.18
C GLY A 524 -17.33 1.05 13.01
N GLN A 525 -16.61 -0.09 13.09
CA GLN A 525 -17.00 -1.21 13.94
C GLN A 525 -16.99 -0.85 15.41
N LEU A 526 -15.95 -0.15 15.89
CA LEU A 526 -15.83 0.27 17.28
C LEU A 526 -17.00 1.18 17.69
N ILE A 527 -17.33 2.18 16.87
CA ILE A 527 -18.44 3.12 17.13
C ILE A 527 -19.80 2.44 17.02
N GLY A 528 -19.92 1.43 16.15
CA GLY A 528 -21.16 0.66 16.00
C GLY A 528 -21.46 -0.31 17.16
N MET A 529 -20.52 -0.52 18.08
CA MET A 529 -20.73 -1.34 19.28
C MET A 529 -21.34 -0.54 20.45
N GLU A 530 -21.70 -1.22 21.53
CA GLU A 530 -22.47 -0.63 22.66
C GLU A 530 -21.76 0.50 23.41
N ALA A 531 -20.42 0.60 23.32
CA ALA A 531 -19.71 1.74 23.88
C ALA A 531 -19.85 2.94 22.94
N LYS A 532 -20.59 3.96 23.38
CA LYS A 532 -20.75 5.21 22.65
C LYS A 532 -19.41 5.94 22.53
N TYR A 533 -18.72 5.78 21.40
CA TYR A 533 -17.54 6.58 21.05
C TYR A 533 -17.91 7.56 19.95
N LYS A 534 -17.31 8.75 20.01
CA LYS A 534 -17.33 9.73 18.91
C LYS A 534 -15.92 9.95 18.38
N ILE A 535 -15.82 10.27 17.09
CA ILE A 535 -14.55 10.66 16.47
C ILE A 535 -14.27 12.12 16.84
N LYS A 536 -13.26 12.35 17.68
CA LYS A 536 -12.81 13.71 18.04
C LYS A 536 -12.06 14.37 16.89
N SER A 537 -11.19 13.61 16.22
CA SER A 537 -10.42 14.10 15.06
C SER A 537 -9.86 12.98 14.21
N VAL A 538 -9.62 13.28 12.93
CA VAL A 538 -8.96 12.38 11.97
C VAL A 538 -7.99 13.21 11.13
N ARG A 539 -6.78 12.69 10.91
CA ARG A 539 -5.83 13.30 9.97
C ARG A 539 -4.84 12.29 9.40
N GLY A 540 -4.19 12.65 8.30
CA GLY A 540 -3.03 11.92 7.78
C GLY A 540 -1.72 12.48 8.33
N ALA A 541 -0.66 11.67 8.30
CA ALA A 541 0.73 12.06 8.47
C ALA A 541 1.57 11.48 7.32
N ASP A 542 2.41 12.32 6.73
CA ASP A 542 3.22 11.94 5.59
C ASP A 542 4.54 11.26 6.00
N LEU A 543 4.47 10.02 6.46
CA LEU A 543 5.67 9.23 6.76
C LEU A 543 6.45 8.83 5.50
N PHE A 544 5.85 8.94 4.32
CA PHE A 544 6.44 8.48 3.07
C PHE A 544 6.23 9.52 1.93
N PRO A 545 6.90 10.69 2.01
CA PRO A 545 6.90 11.67 0.92
C PRO A 545 7.24 11.04 -0.43
N GLN A 546 6.74 11.62 -1.53
CA GLN A 546 6.89 11.12 -2.90
C GLN A 546 6.16 9.80 -3.21
N THR A 547 5.50 9.19 -2.22
CA THR A 547 4.68 7.98 -2.38
C THR A 547 3.21 8.24 -2.06
N HIS A 548 2.34 7.33 -2.47
CA HIS A 548 0.91 7.38 -2.16
C HIS A 548 0.57 7.08 -0.70
N HIS A 549 1.48 6.50 0.08
CA HIS A 549 1.19 6.08 1.45
C HIS A 549 0.91 7.29 2.35
N VAL A 550 -0.09 7.14 3.22
CA VAL A 550 -0.46 8.08 4.27
C VAL A 550 -0.71 7.30 5.55
N GLU A 551 -0.12 7.75 6.65
CA GLU A 551 -0.36 7.22 7.98
C GLU A 551 -1.58 7.94 8.58
N GLY A 552 -2.67 7.24 8.87
CA GLY A 552 -3.85 7.84 9.48
C GLY A 552 -3.75 7.87 11.00
N VAL A 553 -4.23 8.96 11.61
CA VAL A 553 -4.43 9.06 13.06
C VAL A 553 -5.87 9.47 13.32
N ALA A 554 -6.64 8.58 13.94
CA ALA A 554 -8.00 8.85 14.40
C ALA A 554 -8.03 8.86 15.92
N VAL A 555 -8.59 9.92 16.50
CA VAL A 555 -8.76 10.07 17.95
C VAL A 555 -10.24 9.92 18.25
N LEU A 556 -10.56 8.98 19.13
CA LEU A 556 -11.90 8.72 19.60
C LEU A 556 -11.99 9.03 21.09
N GLU A 557 -13.15 9.54 21.49
CA GLU A 557 -13.48 9.85 22.87
C GLU A 557 -14.77 9.12 23.23
N ARG A 558 -14.78 8.47 24.40
CA ARG A 558 -15.98 7.84 24.93
C ARG A 558 -16.96 8.93 25.37
N GLU A 559 -18.19 8.85 24.92
CA GLU A 559 -19.26 9.72 25.40
C GLU A 559 -19.62 9.33 26.83
N GLU A 560 -19.72 10.31 27.73
CA GLU A 560 -20.25 10.07 29.07
C GLU A 560 -21.72 9.64 28.94
N ALA A 561 -22.10 8.62 29.72
CA ALA A 561 -23.38 7.93 29.61
C ALA A 561 -24.58 8.79 30.02
#